data_AF-A0A6C0JL25-F1
#
_entry.id   AF-A0A6C0JL25-F1
#
_cell.length_a   1.000
_cell.length_b   1.000
_cell.length_c   1.000
_cell.angle_alpha   90.00
_cell.angle_beta   90.00
_cell.angle_gamma   90.00
#
_symmetry.space_group_name_H-M   'P 1'
#
loop_
_entity.id
_entity.type
_entity.pdbx_description
1 polymer ?
#
loop_
_entity_poly.entity_id
_entity_poly.type
_entity_poly.pdbx_seq_one_letter_code
_entity_poly.pdbx_strand_id
1 'polypeptide(L)'
;MKPIIPTETKIHKTCVQDYKNQLRNFILTSRFNESTWSENSRYRQAHNQVSCIYCSPDPISQSIPNDSVMFILEMNNDTNQIMGIGLVRNHPILNKYYVYDNGNYNRYVYVGKNRIDRADMSEKEEQIMKVFDILCFTGNRHMKRGQGLKSFPTDILYRCSKKVDLVKFISEMFKSRMTTKTLAISN
;
A
#
# COMPACT_ATOMS: atom_id res chain seq x y z
N MET A 1 -15.44 -29.29 36.48
CA MET A 1 -14.52 -28.95 35.36
C MET A 1 -14.00 -27.54 35.59
N LYS A 2 -12.67 -27.32 35.58
CA LYS A 2 -12.10 -25.96 35.57
C LYS A 2 -12.18 -25.40 34.14
N PRO A 3 -12.66 -24.17 33.93
CA PRO A 3 -12.72 -23.59 32.60
C PRO A 3 -11.31 -23.42 32.03
N ILE A 4 -11.12 -23.80 30.77
CA ILE A 4 -9.84 -23.64 30.05
C ILE A 4 -9.73 -22.16 29.67
N ILE A 5 -8.87 -21.42 30.38
CA ILE A 5 -8.61 -20.01 30.09
C ILE A 5 -7.64 -19.94 28.90
N PRO A 6 -8.00 -19.23 27.80
CA PRO A 6 -7.10 -19.04 26.66
C PRO A 6 -5.82 -18.31 27.09
N THR A 7 -4.67 -18.71 26.53
CA THR A 7 -3.42 -17.98 26.72
C THR A 7 -3.48 -16.60 26.03
N GLU A 8 -2.70 -15.64 26.52
CA GLU A 8 -2.60 -14.29 25.94
C GLU A 8 -2.27 -14.33 24.44
N THR A 9 -1.35 -15.21 24.03
CA THR A 9 -1.01 -15.42 22.62
C THR A 9 -2.21 -15.87 21.79
N LYS A 10 -3.07 -16.74 22.34
CA LYS A 10 -4.27 -17.22 21.64
C LYS A 10 -5.28 -16.10 21.50
N ILE A 11 -5.49 -15.31 22.56
CA ILE A 11 -6.37 -14.13 22.55
C ILE A 11 -5.88 -13.13 21.50
N HIS A 12 -4.58 -12.80 21.49
CA HIS A 12 -4.00 -11.87 20.53
C HIS A 12 -4.20 -12.32 19.08
N LYS A 13 -3.95 -13.60 18.78
CA LYS A 13 -4.18 -14.16 17.44
C LYS A 13 -5.64 -14.04 17.01
N THR A 14 -6.59 -14.32 17.91
CA THR A 14 -8.02 -14.14 17.63
C THR A 14 -8.33 -12.68 17.34
N CYS A 15 -7.85 -11.74 18.15
CA CYS A 15 -8.09 -10.31 17.92
C CYS A 15 -7.49 -9.81 16.59
N VAL A 16 -6.29 -10.28 16.22
CA VAL A 16 -5.68 -9.96 14.92
C VAL A 16 -6.51 -10.52 13.76
N GLN A 17 -7.05 -11.74 13.92
CA GLN A 17 -7.90 -12.35 12.91
C GLN A 17 -9.25 -11.62 12.76
N ASP A 18 -9.87 -11.23 13.88
CA ASP A 18 -11.12 -10.44 13.87
C ASP A 18 -10.89 -9.08 13.21
N TYR A 19 -9.78 -8.40 13.55
CA TYR A 19 -9.37 -7.17 12.89
C TYR A 19 -9.19 -7.38 11.38
N LYS A 20 -8.51 -8.46 10.96
CA LYS A 20 -8.33 -8.81 9.55
C LYS A 20 -9.66 -8.96 8.82
N ASN A 21 -10.64 -9.62 9.43
CA ASN A 21 -11.96 -9.87 8.85
C ASN A 21 -12.80 -8.60 8.70
N GLN A 22 -12.52 -7.57 9.52
CA GLN A 22 -13.20 -6.28 9.47
C GLN A 22 -12.60 -5.33 8.43
N LEU A 23 -11.37 -5.58 7.95
CA LEU A 23 -10.75 -4.74 6.93
C LEU A 23 -11.57 -4.72 5.63
N ARG A 24 -11.72 -3.52 5.07
CA ARG A 24 -12.36 -3.27 3.77
C ARG A 24 -11.39 -2.76 2.72
N ASN A 25 -10.33 -2.08 3.17
CA ASN A 25 -9.24 -1.56 2.36
C ASN A 25 -7.94 -2.19 2.83
N PHE A 26 -7.00 -2.40 1.92
CA PHE A 26 -5.76 -3.14 2.20
C PHE A 26 -4.54 -2.28 1.90
N ILE A 27 -3.54 -2.31 2.79
CA ILE A 27 -2.24 -1.69 2.53
C ILE A 27 -1.29 -2.77 2.01
N LEU A 28 -0.64 -2.47 0.90
CA LEU A 28 0.41 -3.29 0.31
C LEU A 28 1.66 -2.44 0.12
N THR A 29 2.79 -3.10 -0.07
CA THR A 29 4.08 -2.46 -0.35
C THR A 29 4.57 -2.85 -1.74
N SER A 30 4.96 -1.87 -2.55
CA SER A 30 5.93 -2.08 -3.63
C SER A 30 7.35 -1.99 -3.07
N ARG A 31 8.36 -2.35 -3.89
CA ARG A 31 9.77 -2.28 -3.51
C ARG A 31 10.57 -1.80 -4.72
N PHE A 32 10.81 -0.50 -4.77
CA PHE A 32 11.66 0.11 -5.76
C PHE A 32 13.10 0.17 -5.26
N ASN A 33 14.02 0.12 -6.22
CA ASN A 33 15.34 0.71 -6.14
C ASN A 33 15.34 1.96 -7.04
N GLU A 34 16.43 2.71 -7.10
CA GLU A 34 16.51 3.93 -7.92
C GLU A 34 16.19 3.67 -9.40
N SER A 35 16.67 2.56 -9.97
CA SER A 35 16.40 2.21 -11.38
C SER A 35 14.90 2.04 -11.63
N THR A 36 14.26 1.14 -10.89
CA THR A 36 12.84 0.81 -11.08
C THR A 36 11.93 1.97 -10.68
N TRP A 37 12.35 2.81 -9.72
CA TRP A 37 11.66 4.05 -9.41
C TRP A 37 11.71 5.04 -10.59
N SER A 38 12.86 5.18 -11.25
CA SER A 38 13.06 6.04 -12.41
C SER A 38 12.24 5.56 -13.61
N GLU A 39 12.27 4.26 -13.92
CA GLU A 39 11.43 3.64 -14.96
C GLU A 39 9.94 3.90 -14.71
N ASN A 40 9.46 3.65 -13.49
CA ASN A 40 8.08 3.87 -13.10
C ASN A 40 7.67 5.36 -13.23
N SER A 41 8.52 6.26 -12.75
CA SER A 41 8.27 7.70 -12.79
C SER A 41 8.22 8.22 -14.22
N ARG A 42 9.16 7.82 -15.08
CA ARG A 42 9.15 8.14 -16.51
C ARG A 42 7.89 7.63 -17.18
N TYR A 43 7.47 6.40 -16.88
CA TYR A 43 6.25 5.84 -17.43
C TYR A 43 5.02 6.68 -17.08
N ARG A 44 4.85 7.04 -15.80
CA ARG A 44 3.73 7.89 -15.34
C ARG A 44 3.74 9.26 -16.00
N GLN A 45 4.91 9.90 -16.13
CA GLN A 45 5.06 11.20 -16.77
C GLN A 45 4.69 11.18 -18.26
N ALA A 46 4.98 10.07 -18.96
CA ALA A 46 4.63 9.90 -20.36
C ALA A 46 3.14 9.58 -20.60
N HIS A 47 2.39 9.16 -19.58
CA HIS A 47 1.03 8.65 -19.71
C HIS A 47 0.05 9.39 -18.78
N ASN A 48 -0.45 10.55 -19.23
CA ASN A 48 -1.33 11.45 -18.44
C ASN A 48 -2.60 10.78 -17.88
N GLN A 49 -3.06 9.66 -18.45
CA GLN A 49 -4.24 8.93 -17.98
C GLN A 49 -3.94 8.02 -16.77
N VAL A 50 -2.67 7.84 -16.42
CA VAL A 50 -2.19 6.92 -15.39
C VAL A 50 -1.54 7.73 -14.26
N SER A 51 -2.25 7.88 -13.13
CA SER A 51 -1.68 8.59 -11.98
C SER A 51 -0.73 7.70 -11.16
N CYS A 52 -1.03 6.40 -11.08
CA CYS A 52 -0.14 5.41 -10.50
C CYS A 52 -0.26 4.07 -11.22
N ILE A 53 0.84 3.32 -11.24
CA ILE A 53 0.94 2.01 -11.87
C ILE A 53 1.92 1.15 -11.09
N TYR A 54 1.51 -0.09 -10.83
CA TYR A 54 2.29 -1.04 -10.06
C TYR A 54 2.28 -2.39 -10.77
N CYS A 55 3.46 -2.91 -11.06
CA CYS A 55 3.60 -4.20 -11.70
C CYS A 55 4.19 -5.21 -10.72
N SER A 56 3.83 -6.47 -10.92
CA SER A 56 4.21 -7.59 -10.08
C SER A 56 4.42 -8.84 -10.94
N PRO A 57 5.43 -9.68 -10.63
CA PRO A 57 5.61 -10.96 -11.32
C PRO A 57 4.51 -11.97 -10.99
N ASP A 58 3.84 -11.79 -9.85
CA ASP A 58 2.78 -12.64 -9.34
C ASP A 58 1.51 -11.82 -9.02
N PRO A 59 0.31 -12.42 -9.06
CA PRO A 59 -0.93 -11.74 -8.67
C PRO A 59 -0.96 -11.45 -7.16
N ILE A 60 -1.84 -10.55 -6.73
CA ILE A 60 -2.10 -10.34 -5.30
C ILE A 60 -2.61 -11.64 -4.67
N SER A 61 -2.24 -11.86 -3.41
CA SER A 61 -2.73 -13.01 -2.61
C SER A 61 -4.25 -13.11 -2.65
N GLN A 62 -4.77 -14.33 -2.84
CA GLN A 62 -6.21 -14.64 -2.78
C GLN A 62 -6.87 -14.29 -1.43
N SER A 63 -6.08 -14.04 -0.39
CA SER A 63 -6.60 -13.55 0.90
C SER A 63 -7.09 -12.10 0.86
N ILE A 64 -6.78 -11.36 -0.21
CA ILE A 64 -7.34 -10.04 -0.49
C ILE A 64 -8.40 -10.23 -1.59
N PRO A 65 -9.67 -9.88 -1.34
CA PRO A 65 -10.74 -10.04 -2.32
C PRO A 65 -10.45 -9.30 -3.64
N ASN A 66 -10.92 -9.88 -4.75
CA ASN A 66 -10.91 -9.20 -6.04
C ASN A 66 -11.69 -7.88 -5.97
N ASP A 67 -11.27 -6.90 -6.77
CA ASP A 67 -11.84 -5.55 -6.85
C ASP A 67 -11.84 -4.75 -5.53
N SER A 68 -11.22 -5.27 -4.48
CA SER A 68 -11.01 -4.52 -3.24
C SER A 68 -10.08 -3.32 -3.45
N VAL A 69 -10.23 -2.33 -2.58
CA VAL A 69 -9.40 -1.13 -2.60
C VAL A 69 -8.04 -1.45 -1.97
N MET A 70 -6.97 -1.11 -2.69
CA MET A 70 -5.59 -1.28 -2.24
C MET A 70 -4.86 0.06 -2.22
N PHE A 71 -4.19 0.34 -1.11
CA PHE A 71 -3.22 1.42 -0.97
C PHE A 71 -1.82 0.83 -1.12
N ILE A 72 -1.08 1.29 -2.11
CA ILE A 72 0.29 0.81 -2.37
C ILE A 72 1.27 1.84 -1.80
N LEU A 73 2.01 1.43 -0.78
CA LEU A 73 3.15 2.18 -0.26
C LEU A 73 4.33 2.04 -1.23
N GLU A 74 4.77 3.16 -1.79
CA GLU A 74 5.87 3.22 -2.75
C GLU A 74 7.23 3.23 -2.03
N MET A 75 7.67 2.06 -1.55
CA MET A 75 8.96 1.96 -0.86
C MET A 75 10.11 2.13 -1.84
N ASN A 76 11.02 3.06 -1.59
CA ASN A 76 12.35 3.08 -2.19
C ASN A 76 13.37 2.49 -1.19
N ASN A 77 13.91 1.33 -1.53
CA ASN A 77 14.80 0.55 -0.69
C ASN A 77 16.24 1.07 -0.65
N ASP A 78 16.64 1.89 -1.62
CA ASP A 78 17.97 2.49 -1.69
C ASP A 78 18.04 3.70 -0.74
N THR A 79 16.98 4.53 -0.72
CA THR A 79 16.87 5.68 0.20
C THR A 79 16.21 5.35 1.54
N ASN A 80 15.60 4.17 1.68
CA ASN A 80 14.77 3.78 2.83
C ASN A 80 13.63 4.76 3.11
N GLN A 81 12.95 5.20 2.06
CA GLN A 81 11.89 6.20 2.15
C GLN A 81 10.63 5.72 1.42
N ILE A 82 9.46 5.95 2.01
CA ILE A 82 8.19 5.90 1.29
C ILE A 82 8.10 7.14 0.41
N MET A 83 7.98 6.96 -0.90
CA MET A 83 7.96 8.06 -1.88
C MET A 83 6.56 8.63 -2.12
N GLY A 84 5.54 7.85 -1.80
CA GLY A 84 4.15 8.20 -2.04
C GLY A 84 3.24 7.02 -1.82
N ILE A 85 1.95 7.25 -2.07
CA ILE A 85 0.91 6.22 -1.96
C ILE A 85 0.04 6.26 -3.21
N GLY A 86 -0.19 5.10 -3.82
CA GLY A 86 -1.18 4.94 -4.87
C GLY A 86 -2.44 4.25 -4.41
N LEU A 87 -3.55 4.61 -5.04
CA LEU A 87 -4.84 3.97 -4.86
C LEU A 87 -5.20 3.15 -6.11
N VAL A 88 -5.29 1.84 -5.95
CA VAL A 88 -5.65 0.91 -7.03
C VAL A 88 -6.73 -0.07 -6.58
N ARG A 89 -7.30 -0.79 -7.55
CA ARG A 89 -8.21 -1.93 -7.30
C ARG A 89 -7.45 -3.24 -7.47
N ASN A 90 -7.84 -4.27 -6.71
CA ASN A 90 -7.33 -5.62 -6.91
C ASN A 90 -7.92 -6.25 -8.20
N HIS A 91 -7.48 -5.73 -9.33
CA HIS A 91 -7.92 -6.14 -10.66
C HIS A 91 -6.71 -6.05 -11.62
N PRO A 92 -5.93 -7.13 -11.77
CA PRO A 92 -4.73 -7.08 -12.59
C PRO A 92 -5.08 -6.98 -14.07
N ILE A 93 -4.36 -6.11 -14.76
CA ILE A 93 -4.34 -6.03 -16.22
C ILE A 93 -3.11 -6.81 -16.69
N LEU A 94 -3.32 -7.73 -17.64
CA LEU A 94 -2.28 -8.59 -18.19
C LEU A 94 -1.90 -8.12 -19.59
N ASN A 95 -0.64 -8.29 -19.97
CA ASN A 95 -0.13 -8.15 -21.36
C ASN A 95 -0.46 -6.81 -22.06
N LYS A 96 -0.60 -5.73 -21.29
CA LYS A 96 -0.94 -4.39 -21.84
C LYS A 96 0.13 -3.34 -21.57
N TYR A 97 0.76 -3.38 -20.41
CA TYR A 97 1.66 -2.34 -19.94
C TYR A 97 3.08 -2.89 -19.80
N TYR A 98 4.05 -2.18 -20.39
CA TYR A 98 5.47 -2.49 -20.32
C TYR A 98 6.17 -1.33 -19.61
N VAL A 99 6.25 -1.41 -18.29
CA VAL A 99 6.77 -0.32 -17.43
C VAL A 99 8.26 -0.50 -17.18
N TYR A 100 8.69 -1.74 -16.95
CA TYR A 100 10.07 -2.06 -16.60
C TYR A 100 10.78 -2.81 -17.73
N ASP A 101 12.09 -2.60 -17.85
CA ASP A 101 12.94 -3.32 -18.79
C ASP A 101 12.96 -4.83 -18.49
N ASN A 102 12.94 -5.20 -17.21
CA ASN A 102 12.73 -6.58 -16.81
C ASN A 102 11.27 -6.98 -16.99
N GLY A 103 10.99 -7.65 -18.12
CA GLY A 103 9.65 -8.10 -18.50
C GLY A 103 8.93 -8.96 -17.48
N ASN A 104 9.64 -9.67 -16.58
CA ASN A 104 8.99 -10.47 -15.53
C ASN A 104 8.17 -9.59 -14.56
N TYR A 105 8.57 -8.34 -14.34
CA TYR A 105 7.80 -7.43 -13.49
C TYR A 105 6.50 -6.98 -14.13
N ASN A 106 6.39 -6.99 -15.45
CA ASN A 106 5.21 -6.49 -16.19
C ASN A 106 4.05 -7.49 -16.31
N ARG A 107 4.13 -8.65 -15.64
CA ARG A 107 3.14 -9.74 -15.80
C ARG A 107 1.75 -9.38 -15.28
N TYR A 108 1.67 -8.83 -14.07
CA TYR A 108 0.42 -8.41 -13.43
C TYR A 108 0.50 -6.92 -13.12
N VAL A 109 -0.36 -6.12 -13.73
CA VAL A 109 -0.29 -4.66 -13.64
C VAL A 109 -1.56 -4.09 -13.02
N TYR A 110 -1.39 -3.23 -12.01
CA TYR A 110 -2.47 -2.55 -11.30
C TYR A 110 -2.35 -1.05 -11.57
N VAL A 111 -3.40 -0.47 -12.13
CA VAL A 111 -3.42 0.94 -12.56
C VAL A 111 -4.42 1.72 -11.71
N GLY A 112 -4.04 2.94 -11.32
CA GLY A 112 -4.87 3.83 -10.52
C GLY A 112 -4.91 5.25 -11.06
N LYS A 113 -6.04 5.93 -10.77
CA LYS A 113 -6.29 7.34 -11.14
C LYS A 113 -5.94 8.32 -10.02
N ASN A 114 -5.43 7.82 -8.90
CA ASN A 114 -5.13 8.64 -7.74
C ASN A 114 -3.81 8.18 -7.12
N ARG A 115 -2.89 9.14 -7.01
CA ARG A 115 -1.61 9.01 -6.31
C ARG A 115 -1.43 10.25 -5.45
N ILE A 116 -0.87 10.07 -4.26
CA ILE A 116 -0.42 11.16 -3.40
C ILE A 116 1.09 11.06 -3.36
N ASP A 117 1.76 12.05 -3.94
CA ASP A 117 3.21 12.18 -3.77
C ASP A 117 3.50 12.59 -2.32
N ARG A 118 4.58 12.06 -1.74
CA ARG A 118 4.97 12.45 -0.38
C ARG A 118 5.32 13.93 -0.29
N ALA A 119 5.86 14.53 -1.35
CA ALA A 119 6.15 15.95 -1.38
C ALA A 119 4.89 16.83 -1.24
N ASP A 120 3.71 16.30 -1.60
CA ASP A 120 2.41 16.99 -1.53
C ASP A 120 1.64 16.68 -0.23
N MET A 121 2.29 16.06 0.76
CA MET A 121 1.68 15.70 2.03
C MET A 121 1.77 16.84 3.05
N SER A 122 0.70 17.01 3.83
CA SER A 122 0.71 17.90 4.98
C SER A 122 1.66 17.41 6.07
N GLU A 123 2.02 18.28 7.01
CA GLU A 123 2.90 17.93 8.14
C GLU A 123 2.38 16.72 8.95
N LYS A 124 1.06 16.64 9.15
CA LYS A 124 0.42 15.51 9.83
C LYS A 124 0.55 14.20 9.04
N GLU A 125 0.39 14.27 7.72
CA GLU A 125 0.56 13.10 6.84
C GLU A 125 2.03 12.66 6.81
N GLU A 126 2.97 13.62 6.79
CA GLU A 126 4.41 13.36 6.85
C GLU A 126 4.83 12.67 8.15
N GLN A 127 4.25 13.04 9.29
CA GLN A 127 4.47 12.31 10.55
C GLN A 127 4.08 10.83 10.44
N ILE A 128 2.96 10.52 9.76
CA ILE A 128 2.57 9.14 9.49
C ILE A 128 3.51 8.47 8.48
N MET A 129 4.03 9.20 7.49
CA MET A 129 5.02 8.63 6.57
C MET A 129 6.32 8.26 7.26
N LYS A 130 6.79 9.07 8.22
CA LYS A 130 7.94 8.71 9.07
C LYS A 130 7.70 7.46 9.89
N VAL A 131 6.47 7.25 10.38
CA VAL A 131 6.09 5.98 11.03
C VAL A 131 6.20 4.82 10.04
N PHE A 132 5.71 4.98 8.80
CA PHE A 132 5.88 3.96 7.77
C PHE A 132 7.34 3.71 7.40
N ASP A 133 8.19 4.74 7.31
CA ASP A 133 9.62 4.56 7.04
C ASP A 133 10.25 3.63 8.09
N ILE A 134 9.97 3.89 9.37
CA ILE A 134 10.45 3.04 10.46
C ILE A 134 9.92 1.61 10.31
N LEU A 135 8.60 1.44 10.13
CA LEU A 135 7.98 0.10 10.05
C LEU A 135 8.43 -0.70 8.82
N CYS A 136 8.66 -0.04 7.69
CA CYS A 136 8.98 -0.68 6.42
C CYS A 136 10.47 -0.98 6.25
N PHE A 137 11.37 -0.15 6.79
CA PHE A 137 12.81 -0.25 6.51
C PHE A 137 13.66 -0.69 7.70
N THR A 138 13.14 -0.65 8.93
CA THR A 138 13.93 -0.94 10.13
C THR A 138 13.43 -2.14 10.93
N GLY A 139 14.27 -2.65 11.82
CA GLY A 139 13.97 -3.79 12.69
C GLY A 139 13.99 -5.15 11.98
N ASN A 140 13.77 -6.21 12.75
CA ASN A 140 13.84 -7.60 12.26
C ASN A 140 12.66 -8.04 11.38
N ARG A 141 11.60 -7.23 11.33
CA ARG A 141 10.38 -7.47 10.51
C ARG A 141 10.23 -6.44 9.38
N HIS A 142 11.32 -5.79 8.97
CA HIS A 142 11.30 -4.84 7.87
C HIS A 142 10.77 -5.50 6.59
N MET A 143 10.22 -4.70 5.68
CA MET A 143 9.52 -5.16 4.49
C MET A 143 10.38 -5.08 3.21
N LYS A 144 11.68 -4.79 3.33
CA LYS A 144 12.63 -4.63 2.20
C LYS A 144 12.79 -5.86 1.31
N ARG A 145 12.41 -7.06 1.76
CA ARG A 145 12.60 -8.34 1.05
C ARG A 145 11.30 -8.85 0.44
N GLY A 146 11.42 -9.67 -0.61
CA GLY A 146 10.29 -10.25 -1.35
C GLY A 146 10.11 -9.61 -2.73
N GLN A 147 9.46 -10.34 -3.65
CA GLN A 147 9.21 -9.89 -5.02
C GLN A 147 7.76 -9.44 -5.21
N GLY A 148 7.54 -8.44 -6.06
CA GLY A 148 6.21 -7.92 -6.37
C GLY A 148 5.52 -7.20 -5.22
N LEU A 149 4.20 -7.09 -5.32
CA LEU A 149 3.36 -6.47 -4.30
C LEU A 149 3.10 -7.45 -3.15
N LYS A 150 3.30 -7.00 -1.90
CA LYS A 150 3.02 -7.82 -0.71
C LYS A 150 2.14 -7.06 0.28
N SER A 151 1.25 -7.79 0.94
CA SER A 151 0.40 -7.25 2.00
C SER A 151 1.25 -6.72 3.16
N PHE A 152 0.88 -5.54 3.65
CA PHE A 152 1.44 -5.02 4.89
C PHE A 152 1.02 -5.92 6.06
N PRO A 153 1.91 -6.24 7.02
CA PRO A 153 1.59 -7.15 8.10
C PRO A 153 0.39 -6.71 8.94
N THR A 154 -0.67 -7.51 8.93
CA THR A 154 -1.91 -7.22 9.67
C THR A 154 -1.70 -7.09 11.18
N ASP A 155 -0.77 -7.86 11.75
CA ASP A 155 -0.39 -7.74 13.16
C ASP A 155 0.13 -6.33 13.52
N ILE A 156 0.93 -5.73 12.63
CA ILE A 156 1.43 -4.36 12.82
C ILE A 156 0.27 -3.37 12.73
N LEU A 157 -0.61 -3.52 11.73
CA LEU A 157 -1.80 -2.67 11.59
C LEU A 157 -2.71 -2.74 12.83
N TYR A 158 -2.95 -3.94 13.36
CA TYR A 158 -3.73 -4.15 14.57
C TYR A 158 -3.08 -3.51 15.81
N ARG A 159 -1.75 -3.61 15.96
CA ARG A 159 -1.04 -2.95 17.07
C ARG A 159 -1.10 -1.44 16.94
N CYS A 160 -0.92 -0.90 15.72
CA CYS A 160 -1.02 0.52 15.45
C CYS A 160 -2.43 1.05 15.68
N SER A 161 -3.48 0.29 15.33
CA SER A 161 -4.88 0.73 15.44
C SER A 161 -5.33 1.03 16.87
N LYS A 162 -4.59 0.55 17.88
CA LYS A 162 -4.79 0.93 19.29
C LYS A 162 -4.46 2.39 19.60
N LYS A 163 -3.70 3.06 18.72
CA LYS A 163 -3.36 4.48 18.82
C LYS A 163 -3.84 5.26 17.59
N VAL A 164 -3.53 4.75 16.39
CA VAL A 164 -3.89 5.35 15.11
C VAL A 164 -4.22 4.23 14.11
N ASP A 165 -5.44 4.25 13.58
CA ASP A 165 -5.81 3.36 12.48
C ASP A 165 -5.17 3.86 11.16
N LEU A 166 -4.05 3.25 10.79
CA LEU A 166 -3.30 3.61 9.59
C LEU A 166 -4.09 3.40 8.29
N VAL A 167 -4.96 2.39 8.23
CA VAL A 167 -5.78 2.10 7.04
C VAL A 167 -6.84 3.18 6.87
N LYS A 168 -7.51 3.55 7.97
CA LYS A 168 -8.48 4.64 7.99
C LYS A 168 -7.82 5.98 7.67
N PHE A 169 -6.65 6.25 8.24
CA PHE A 169 -5.89 7.48 8.00
C PHE A 169 -5.60 7.66 6.50
N ILE A 170 -4.99 6.66 5.85
CA ILE A 170 -4.72 6.73 4.39
C ILE A 170 -6.04 6.89 3.60
N SER A 171 -7.10 6.17 4.00
CA SER A 171 -8.40 6.31 3.35
C SER A 171 -8.92 7.75 3.39
N GLU A 172 -8.74 8.46 4.50
CA GLU A 172 -9.12 9.86 4.66
C GLU A 172 -8.25 10.81 3.81
N MET A 173 -6.95 10.53 3.67
CA MET A 173 -6.05 11.30 2.79
C MET A 173 -6.53 11.32 1.33
N PHE A 174 -7.02 10.19 0.83
CA PHE A 174 -7.58 10.10 -0.53
C PHE A 174 -8.97 10.73 -0.62
N LYS A 175 -9.84 10.48 0.35
CA LYS A 175 -11.20 11.04 0.36
C LYS A 175 -11.18 12.57 0.33
N SER A 176 -10.34 13.20 1.16
CA SER A 176 -10.24 14.66 1.20
C SER A 176 -9.87 15.24 -0.17
N ARG A 177 -8.84 14.70 -0.81
CA ARG A 177 -8.37 15.12 -2.14
C ARG A 177 -9.41 14.85 -3.24
N MET A 178 -10.19 13.78 -3.15
CA MET A 178 -11.26 13.47 -4.11
C MET A 178 -12.43 14.44 -3.96
N THR A 179 -12.87 14.74 -2.74
CA THR A 179 -13.96 15.69 -2.50
C THR A 179 -13.59 17.08 -3.02
N THR A 180 -12.37 17.55 -2.76
CA THR A 180 -11.90 18.85 -3.26
C THR A 180 -11.89 18.92 -4.78
N LYS A 181 -11.48 17.83 -5.47
CA LYS A 181 -11.54 17.77 -6.94
C LYS A 181 -12.97 17.87 -7.47
N THR A 182 -13.92 17.18 -6.84
CA THR A 182 -15.34 17.25 -7.25
C THR A 182 -15.93 18.64 -7.06
N LEU A 183 -15.59 19.33 -5.97
CA LEU A 183 -16.02 20.71 -5.73
C LEU A 183 -15.40 21.70 -6.72
N ALA A 184 -14.15 21.49 -7.13
CA ALA A 184 -13.48 22.35 -8.11
C ALA A 184 -14.02 22.20 -9.54
N ILE A 185 -14.65 21.06 -9.89
CA ILE A 185 -15.25 20.82 -11.21
C ILE A 185 -16.70 21.32 -11.28
N SER A 186 -17.34 21.57 -10.14
CA SER A 186 -18.75 22.00 -10.04
C SER A 186 -18.94 23.51 -9.90
N ASN A 187 -17.84 24.27 -9.86
CA ASN A 187 -17.80 25.74 -9.94
C ASN A 187 -17.17 26.18 -11.25
#